data_AF-A0A5M8PIJ9-F1
#
_entry.id   AF-A0A5M8PIJ9-F1
#
_cell.length_a   1.000
_cell.length_b   1.000
_cell.length_c   1.000
_cell.angle_alpha   90.00
_cell.angle_beta   90.00
_cell.angle_gamma   90.00
#
_symmetry.space_group_name_H-M   'P 1'
#
loop_
_entity.id
_entity.type
_entity.pdbx_description
1 polymer ?
#
loop_
_entity_poly.entity_id
_entity_poly.type
_entity_poly.pdbx_seq_one_letter_code
_entity_poly.pdbx_strand_id
1 'polypeptide(L)'
;MSDELIAQKLATLGRILGRPPRVDLSLHSGTLSKVALLEPSSYLQPTSLKRIILFNGLTVPIGVAIIGRGIFAREEHLPAVEASKELTLKAIYSRSLKSAKSLSIDTSSVDLYSDDSGEGKSYTDLLKRPDIQAVIIALPIPNQPLYIRAALSAGKHVLSEKPVAENLKDAQDFI
;
A
#
# COMPACT_ATOMS: atom_id res chain seq x y z
N MET A 1 12.41 -2.52 25.22
CA MET A 1 11.72 -1.37 25.83
C MET A 1 11.54 -1.66 27.31
N SER A 2 11.81 -0.71 28.22
CA SER A 2 11.63 -0.93 29.66
C SER A 2 10.13 -0.91 30.04
N ASP A 3 9.73 -1.76 30.99
CA ASP A 3 8.34 -1.90 31.44
C ASP A 3 7.75 -0.61 32.01
N GLU A 4 8.60 0.26 32.55
CA GLU A 4 8.24 1.56 33.11
C GLU A 4 7.69 2.54 32.05
N LEU A 5 8.25 2.51 30.83
CA LEU A 5 7.78 3.33 29.72
C LEU A 5 6.40 2.87 29.21
N ILE A 6 6.13 1.57 29.29
CA ILE A 6 4.82 0.99 28.93
C ILE A 6 3.77 1.41 29.96
N ALA A 7 4.08 1.34 31.25
CA ALA A 7 3.19 1.75 32.32
C ALA A 7 2.80 3.25 32.22
N GLN A 8 3.76 4.14 31.96
CA GLN A 8 3.48 5.58 31.76
C GLN A 8 2.56 5.85 30.56
N LYS A 9 2.75 5.10 29.46
CA LYS A 9 1.92 5.24 28.25
C LYS A 9 0.47 4.76 28.48
N LEU A 10 0.30 3.63 29.17
CA LEU A 10 -1.03 3.11 29.53
C LEU A 10 -1.78 4.04 30.49
N ALA A 11 -1.08 4.63 31.47
CA ALA A 11 -1.65 5.62 32.38
C ALA A 11 -2.09 6.91 31.66
N THR A 12 -1.37 7.31 30.61
CA THR A 12 -1.73 8.47 29.78
C THR A 12 -2.95 8.17 28.91
N LEU A 13 -3.01 6.97 28.32
CA LEU A 13 -4.18 6.53 27.56
C LEU A 13 -5.42 6.42 28.45
N GLY A 14 -5.27 5.90 29.67
CA GLY A 14 -6.39 5.80 30.62
C GLY A 14 -7.00 7.15 30.97
N ARG A 15 -6.17 8.21 31.04
CA ARG A 15 -6.63 9.59 31.21
C ARG A 15 -7.41 10.10 30.00
N ILE A 16 -6.94 9.85 28.78
CA ILE A 16 -7.61 10.25 27.53
C ILE A 16 -8.98 9.56 27.39
N LEU A 17 -9.06 8.28 27.75
CA LEU A 17 -10.27 7.48 27.59
C LEU A 17 -11.23 7.58 28.80
N GLY A 18 -10.87 8.31 29.86
CA GLY A 18 -11.65 8.39 31.10
C GLY A 18 -11.74 7.09 31.90
N ARG A 19 -10.98 6.05 31.52
CA ARG A 19 -10.88 4.75 32.20
C ARG A 19 -9.58 4.05 31.83
N PRO A 20 -8.93 3.29 32.74
CA PRO A 20 -7.72 2.57 32.42
C PRO A 20 -7.96 1.49 31.34
N PRO A 21 -7.09 1.38 30.33
CA PRO A 21 -7.19 0.32 29.32
C PRO A 21 -6.97 -1.06 29.95
N ARG A 22 -7.76 -2.06 29.54
CA ARG A 22 -7.48 -3.45 29.92
C ARG A 22 -6.32 -3.97 29.06
N VAL A 23 -5.28 -4.43 29.73
CA VAL A 23 -4.11 -5.07 29.08
C VAL A 23 -4.28 -6.57 29.27
N ASP A 24 -4.30 -7.31 28.17
CA ASP A 24 -4.19 -8.75 28.22
C ASP A 24 -2.81 -9.19 27.70
N LEU A 25 -2.23 -10.16 28.38
CA LEU A 25 -0.93 -10.74 28.04
C LEU A 25 -1.21 -12.00 27.23
N SER A 26 -1.25 -11.88 25.90
CA SER A 26 -1.35 -13.04 25.03
C SER A 26 0.03 -13.51 24.57
N LEU A 27 0.28 -14.81 24.65
CA LEU A 27 1.44 -15.45 24.03
C LEU A 27 1.09 -15.81 22.58
N HIS A 28 1.76 -15.18 21.62
CA HIS A 28 1.76 -15.64 20.23
C HIS A 28 3.18 -16.10 19.88
N SER A 29 3.32 -17.34 19.39
CA SER A 29 4.57 -17.91 18.90
C SER A 29 5.79 -17.72 19.83
N GLY A 30 5.62 -17.98 21.13
CA GLY A 30 6.70 -17.90 22.12
C GLY A 30 7.22 -16.49 22.44
N THR A 31 6.58 -15.42 21.93
CA THR A 31 6.95 -14.03 22.21
C THR A 31 5.84 -13.34 23.00
N LEU A 32 6.19 -12.80 24.18
CA LEU A 32 5.26 -12.01 25.00
C LEU A 32 4.98 -10.68 24.29
N SER A 33 3.72 -10.48 23.85
CA SER A 33 3.26 -9.21 23.29
C SER A 33 2.09 -8.69 24.13
N LYS A 34 2.23 -7.49 24.71
CA LYS A 34 1.14 -6.82 25.44
C LYS A 34 0.14 -6.27 24.42
N VAL A 35 -1.11 -6.75 24.45
CA VAL A 35 -2.19 -6.26 23.59
C VAL A 35 -3.19 -5.50 24.46
N ALA A 36 -3.41 -4.22 24.16
CA ALA A 36 -4.48 -3.44 24.78
C ALA A 36 -5.75 -3.61 23.94
N LEU A 37 -6.75 -4.32 24.48
CA LEU A 37 -8.04 -4.48 23.82
C LEU A 37 -8.95 -3.30 24.20
N LEU A 38 -9.40 -2.55 23.19
CA LEU A 38 -10.46 -1.57 23.35
C LEU A 38 -11.78 -2.24 22.98
N GLU A 39 -12.59 -2.56 23.99
CA GLU A 39 -13.97 -2.99 23.76
C GLU A 39 -14.75 -1.86 23.07
N PRO A 40 -15.44 -2.13 21.94
CA PRO A 40 -16.23 -1.12 21.26
C PRO A 40 -17.32 -0.60 22.21
N SER A 41 -17.35 0.72 22.40
CA SER A 41 -18.44 1.38 23.12
C SER A 41 -19.73 1.24 22.28
N SER A 42 -20.84 0.90 22.93
CA SER A 42 -22.15 0.60 22.36
C SER A 42 -22.85 1.76 21.64
N TYR A 43 -22.16 2.86 21.33
CA TYR A 43 -22.76 4.12 20.87
C TYR A 43 -22.29 4.64 19.51
N LEU A 44 -21.69 3.80 18.64
CA LEU A 44 -21.40 4.20 17.26
C LEU A 44 -21.87 3.11 16.27
N GLN A 45 -22.81 3.49 15.40
CA GLN A 45 -23.35 2.68 14.31
C GLN A 45 -22.25 2.30 13.30
N PRO A 46 -22.32 1.11 12.68
CA PRO A 46 -21.25 0.59 11.84
C PRO A 46 -21.39 1.11 10.42
N THR A 47 -20.67 2.17 10.06
CA THR A 47 -20.41 2.51 8.65
C THR A 47 -18.92 2.46 8.38
N SER A 48 -18.51 1.38 7.72
CA SER A 48 -17.30 1.18 6.93
C SER A 48 -16.11 2.08 7.25
N LEU A 49 -15.41 1.76 8.34
CA LEU A 49 -13.97 1.95 8.49
C LEU A 49 -13.57 1.10 9.69
N LYS A 50 -12.99 -0.08 9.42
CA LYS A 50 -12.28 -0.85 10.46
C LYS A 50 -11.10 0.00 10.89
N ARG A 51 -11.30 0.77 11.97
CA ARG A 51 -10.27 1.60 12.59
C ARG A 51 -9.21 0.67 13.16
N ILE A 52 -8.18 0.41 12.37
CA ILE A 52 -6.94 -0.20 12.81
C ILE A 52 -6.29 0.81 13.75
N ILE A 53 -6.53 0.67 15.05
CA ILE A 53 -5.73 1.32 16.08
C ILE A 53 -4.51 0.44 16.26
N LEU A 54 -3.47 0.67 15.45
CA LEU A 54 -2.15 0.11 15.69
C LEU A 54 -1.58 0.78 16.95
N PHE A 55 -1.65 0.07 18.08
CA PHE A 55 -0.83 0.36 19.25
C PHE A 55 0.59 -0.13 18.98
N ASN A 56 1.26 0.60 18.09
CA ASN A 56 2.70 0.74 17.94
C ASN A 56 2.86 1.82 16.87
N GLY A 57 3.71 2.81 17.10
CA GLY A 57 4.02 3.87 16.10
C GLY A 57 4.76 3.35 14.86
N LEU A 58 4.33 2.22 14.31
CA LEU A 58 4.78 1.59 13.09
C LEU A 58 3.53 1.43 12.22
N THR A 59 3.29 2.42 11.36
CA THR A 59 2.35 2.30 10.26
C THR A 59 2.76 1.13 9.39
N VAL A 60 1.83 0.22 9.04
CA VAL A 60 2.11 -0.83 8.06
C VAL A 60 2.48 -0.14 6.74
N PRO A 61 3.61 -0.47 6.10
CA PRO A 61 4.00 0.14 4.83
C PRO A 61 2.92 -0.05 3.77
N ILE A 62 2.73 0.98 2.94
CA ILE A 62 1.81 0.96 1.81
C ILE A 62 2.39 0.06 0.73
N GLY A 63 1.65 -0.99 0.37
CA GLY A 63 1.97 -1.83 -0.77
C GLY A 63 1.75 -1.10 -2.07
N VAL A 64 2.78 -1.06 -2.91
CA VAL A 64 2.77 -0.34 -4.19
C VAL A 64 3.09 -1.26 -5.36
N ALA A 65 2.60 -0.91 -6.54
CA ALA A 65 3.03 -1.51 -7.80
C ALA A 65 3.51 -0.47 -8.80
N ILE A 66 4.54 -0.81 -9.57
CA ILE A 66 5.05 0.03 -10.66
C ILE A 66 4.49 -0.49 -11.98
N ILE A 67 3.87 0.41 -12.75
CA ILE A 67 3.22 0.14 -14.03
C ILE A 67 4.06 0.79 -15.13
N GLY A 68 4.79 -0.03 -15.87
CA GLY A 68 5.76 0.42 -16.87
C GLY A 68 7.18 0.02 -16.53
N ARG A 69 8.06 0.11 -17.55
CA ARG A 69 9.49 -0.28 -17.45
C ARG A 69 10.48 0.76 -17.98
N GLY A 70 10.00 1.99 -18.13
CA GLY A 70 10.79 3.08 -18.70
C GLY A 70 11.96 3.49 -17.82
N ILE A 71 12.75 4.44 -18.33
CA ILE A 71 13.93 4.98 -17.63
C ILE A 71 13.53 5.50 -16.24
N PHE A 72 12.49 6.32 -16.12
CA PHE A 72 12.00 6.82 -14.83
C PHE A 72 11.53 5.71 -13.88
N ALA A 73 10.90 4.65 -14.40
CA ALA A 73 10.52 3.52 -13.57
C ALA A 73 11.76 2.82 -12.96
N ARG A 74 12.84 2.70 -13.73
CA ARG A 74 14.09 2.04 -13.33
C ARG A 74 15.00 2.88 -12.45
N GLU A 75 15.21 4.13 -12.85
CA GLU A 75 16.27 4.98 -12.32
C GLU A 75 15.76 5.89 -11.20
N GLU A 76 14.45 6.14 -11.14
CA GLU A 76 13.86 7.07 -10.16
C GLU A 76 12.87 6.36 -9.23
N HIS A 77 11.78 5.81 -9.77
CA HIS A 77 10.69 5.30 -8.93
C HIS A 77 11.05 4.02 -8.17
N LEU A 78 11.68 3.05 -8.83
CA LEU A 78 12.09 1.81 -8.16
C LEU A 78 13.07 2.09 -7.01
N PRO A 79 14.18 2.83 -7.21
CA PRO A 79 15.07 3.21 -6.10
C PRO A 79 14.38 3.99 -4.99
N ALA A 80 13.46 4.92 -5.33
CA ALA A 80 12.73 5.70 -4.34
C ALA A 80 11.79 4.82 -3.48
N VAL A 81 11.13 3.83 -4.09
CA VAL A 81 10.30 2.86 -3.36
C VAL A 81 11.16 1.98 -2.46
N GLU A 82 12.30 1.48 -2.94
CA GLU A 82 13.21 0.63 -2.17
C GLU A 82 13.86 1.37 -0.98
N ALA A 83 14.11 2.67 -1.13
CA ALA A 83 14.67 3.50 -0.06
C ALA A 83 13.63 3.90 1.00
N SER A 84 12.33 3.76 0.74
CA SER A 84 11.27 4.17 1.64
C SER A 84 10.88 3.07 2.63
N LYS A 85 10.84 3.41 3.92
CA LYS A 85 10.30 2.51 4.97
C LYS A 85 8.77 2.50 5.01
N GLU A 86 8.14 3.45 4.33
CA GLU A 86 6.68 3.60 4.30
C GLU A 86 6.06 2.91 3.09
N LEU A 87 6.86 2.48 2.12
CA LEU A 87 6.40 1.78 0.93
C LEU A 87 6.94 0.35 0.89
N THR A 88 6.24 -0.53 0.19
CA THR A 88 6.73 -1.87 -0.11
C THR A 88 6.33 -2.21 -1.54
N LEU A 89 7.33 -2.47 -2.39
CA LEU A 89 7.07 -2.93 -3.75
C LEU A 89 6.49 -4.34 -3.72
N LYS A 90 5.28 -4.51 -4.26
CA LYS A 90 4.56 -5.80 -4.31
C LYS A 90 4.56 -6.39 -5.70
N ALA A 91 4.48 -5.55 -6.72
CA ALA A 91 4.38 -6.01 -8.09
C ALA A 91 4.96 -5.02 -9.09
N ILE A 92 5.37 -5.56 -10.24
CA ILE A 92 5.68 -4.80 -11.44
C ILE A 92 4.77 -5.30 -12.56
N TYR A 93 4.17 -4.36 -13.28
CA TYR A 93 3.44 -4.66 -14.50
C TYR A 93 4.11 -4.05 -15.73
N SER A 94 4.12 -4.82 -16.82
CA SER A 94 4.36 -4.29 -18.16
C SER A 94 3.54 -5.08 -19.18
N ARG A 95 3.33 -4.54 -20.37
CA ARG A 95 2.59 -5.23 -21.45
C ARG A 95 3.17 -6.60 -21.82
N SER A 96 4.49 -6.78 -21.64
CA SER A 96 5.15 -8.08 -21.85
C SER A 96 5.99 -8.50 -20.65
N LEU A 97 6.04 -9.81 -20.41
CA LEU A 97 6.79 -10.40 -19.30
C LEU A 97 8.28 -10.08 -19.42
N LYS A 98 8.80 -10.11 -20.65
CA LYS A 98 10.19 -9.68 -20.96
C LYS A 98 10.46 -8.26 -20.45
N SER A 99 9.51 -7.36 -20.64
CA SER A 99 9.63 -5.97 -20.20
C SER A 99 9.55 -5.85 -18.68
N ALA A 100 8.63 -6.57 -18.04
CA ALA A 100 8.49 -6.59 -16.58
C ALA A 100 9.77 -7.10 -15.88
N LYS A 101 10.37 -8.17 -16.41
CA LYS A 101 11.64 -8.74 -15.91
C LYS A 101 12.83 -7.77 -15.99
N SER A 102 12.78 -6.77 -16.87
CA SER A 102 13.89 -5.82 -17.07
C SER A 102 13.99 -4.72 -16.01
N LEU A 103 13.05 -4.68 -15.07
CA LEU A 103 13.10 -3.81 -13.88
C LEU A 103 13.42 -4.58 -12.60
N SER A 104 13.14 -5.87 -12.53
CA SER A 104 13.32 -6.66 -11.31
C SER A 104 14.79 -7.06 -11.14
N ILE A 105 15.39 -6.69 -10.01
CA ILE A 105 16.74 -7.09 -9.63
C ILE A 105 16.70 -8.25 -8.61
N ASP A 106 15.60 -8.39 -7.86
CA ASP A 106 15.35 -9.53 -6.96
C ASP A 106 13.88 -10.01 -7.08
N THR A 107 13.69 -11.17 -7.71
CA THR A 107 12.36 -11.74 -8.00
C THR A 107 11.78 -12.53 -6.83
N SER A 108 12.49 -12.63 -5.70
CA SER A 108 12.04 -13.43 -4.56
C SER A 108 10.86 -12.82 -3.80
N SER A 109 10.64 -11.50 -3.92
CA SER A 109 9.62 -10.77 -3.16
C SER A 109 8.67 -9.90 -3.99
N VAL A 110 8.93 -9.74 -5.30
CA VAL A 110 8.15 -8.87 -6.20
C VAL A 110 7.53 -9.70 -7.31
N ASP A 111 6.19 -9.66 -7.39
CA ASP A 111 5.47 -10.38 -8.43
C ASP A 111 5.51 -9.66 -9.78
N LEU A 112 5.63 -10.42 -10.86
CA LEU A 112 5.56 -9.89 -12.22
C LEU A 112 4.18 -10.16 -12.84
N TYR A 113 3.63 -9.13 -13.45
CA TYR A 113 2.38 -9.14 -14.20
C TYR A 113 2.63 -8.66 -15.63
N SER A 114 1.93 -9.28 -16.58
CA SER A 114 1.91 -8.85 -17.98
C SER A 114 0.76 -9.50 -18.74
N ASP A 115 0.34 -8.86 -19.82
CA ASP A 115 -0.79 -9.34 -20.63
C ASP A 115 -0.47 -10.66 -21.35
N ASP A 116 0.82 -10.95 -21.58
CA ASP A 116 1.32 -12.18 -22.21
C ASP A 116 1.70 -13.30 -21.20
N SER A 117 1.44 -13.11 -19.89
CA SER A 117 1.75 -14.11 -18.85
C SER A 117 0.62 -15.10 -18.55
N GLY A 118 -0.50 -15.04 -19.28
CA GLY A 118 -1.65 -15.93 -19.11
C GLY A 118 -2.67 -15.45 -18.07
N GLU A 119 -3.62 -16.34 -17.75
CA GLU A 119 -4.74 -16.03 -16.85
C GLU A 119 -4.26 -15.60 -15.45
N GLY A 120 -4.91 -14.59 -14.88
CA GLY A 120 -4.60 -14.08 -13.54
C GLY A 120 -3.34 -13.20 -13.46
N LYS A 121 -2.70 -12.88 -14.59
CA LYS A 121 -1.47 -12.06 -14.65
C LYS A 121 -1.66 -10.74 -15.39
N SER A 122 -2.89 -10.38 -15.75
CA SER A 122 -3.19 -9.11 -16.43
C SER A 122 -3.09 -7.91 -15.48
N TYR A 123 -3.11 -6.70 -16.04
CA TYR A 123 -3.22 -5.48 -15.24
C TYR A 123 -4.47 -5.48 -14.35
N THR A 124 -5.60 -5.97 -14.87
CA THR A 124 -6.86 -6.01 -14.11
C THR A 124 -6.77 -6.95 -12.90
N ASP A 125 -5.98 -8.03 -13.00
CA ASP A 125 -5.78 -8.96 -11.89
C ASP A 125 -4.87 -8.36 -10.82
N LEU A 126 -3.83 -7.62 -11.24
CA LEU A 126 -3.01 -6.83 -10.32
C LEU A 126 -3.87 -5.84 -9.53
N LEU A 127 -4.79 -5.14 -10.18
CA LEU A 127 -5.65 -4.15 -9.51
C LEU A 127 -6.60 -4.79 -8.48
N LYS A 128 -6.91 -6.09 -8.56
CA LYS A 128 -7.75 -6.79 -7.56
C LYS A 128 -7.00 -7.10 -6.27
N ARG A 129 -5.66 -6.98 -6.25
CA ARG A 129 -4.85 -7.32 -5.08
C ARG A 129 -5.15 -6.42 -3.88
N PRO A 130 -5.53 -6.97 -2.71
CA PRO A 130 -5.79 -6.17 -1.51
C PRO A 130 -4.51 -5.65 -0.86
N ASP A 131 -3.36 -6.30 -1.11
CA ASP A 131 -2.05 -5.91 -0.59
C ASP A 131 -1.36 -4.82 -1.42
N ILE A 132 -1.96 -4.38 -2.52
CA ILE A 132 -1.55 -3.20 -3.30
C ILE A 132 -2.57 -2.09 -3.08
N GLN A 133 -2.17 -1.01 -2.40
CA GLN A 133 -3.04 0.13 -2.15
C GLN A 133 -2.79 1.30 -3.13
N ALA A 134 -1.58 1.40 -3.69
CA ALA A 134 -1.23 2.45 -4.64
C ALA A 134 -0.50 1.90 -5.88
N VAL A 135 -0.60 2.64 -6.99
CA VAL A 135 0.16 2.37 -8.22
C VAL A 135 0.97 3.59 -8.63
N ILE A 136 2.17 3.34 -9.13
CA ILE A 136 3.05 4.32 -9.78
C ILE A 136 3.00 4.05 -11.29
N ILE A 137 2.42 4.97 -12.05
CA ILE A 137 2.23 4.83 -13.50
C ILE A 137 3.31 5.64 -14.22
N ALA A 138 4.19 4.93 -14.91
CA ALA A 138 5.31 5.48 -15.68
C ALA A 138 5.32 4.88 -17.09
N LEU A 139 4.29 5.24 -17.86
CA LEU A 139 4.06 4.76 -19.23
C LEU A 139 4.24 5.92 -20.24
N PRO A 140 4.39 5.62 -21.55
CA PRO A 140 4.30 6.66 -22.57
C PRO A 140 3.00 7.46 -22.43
N ILE A 141 3.08 8.78 -22.63
CA ILE A 141 2.00 9.74 -22.39
C ILE A 141 0.63 9.28 -22.97
N PRO A 142 0.53 8.84 -24.25
CA PRO A 142 -0.77 8.44 -24.81
C PRO A 142 -1.40 7.24 -24.09
N ASN A 143 -0.59 6.41 -23.43
CA ASN A 143 -1.07 5.21 -22.75
C ASN A 143 -1.50 5.50 -21.31
N GLN A 144 -0.95 6.52 -20.64
CA GLN A 144 -1.20 6.76 -19.21
C GLN A 144 -2.69 6.86 -18.86
N PRO A 145 -3.53 7.62 -19.60
CA PRO A 145 -4.93 7.82 -19.25
C PRO A 145 -5.74 6.54 -19.05
N LEU A 146 -5.50 5.52 -19.88
CA LEU A 146 -6.18 4.23 -19.78
C LEU A 146 -5.89 3.54 -18.43
N TYR A 147 -4.62 3.53 -18.02
CA TYR A 147 -4.19 2.85 -16.80
C TYR A 147 -4.57 3.65 -15.55
N ILE A 148 -4.48 4.98 -15.60
CA ILE A 148 -4.90 5.87 -14.52
C ILE A 148 -6.38 5.63 -14.19
N ARG A 149 -7.27 5.69 -15.21
CA ARG A 149 -8.71 5.47 -15.00
C ARG A 149 -9.01 4.10 -14.41
N ALA A 150 -8.36 3.07 -14.92
CA ALA A 150 -8.56 1.71 -14.42
C ALA A 150 -8.11 1.57 -12.95
N ALA A 151 -6.98 2.16 -12.57
CA ALA A 151 -6.51 2.15 -11.18
C ALA A 151 -7.44 2.92 -10.23
N LEU A 152 -7.85 4.13 -10.62
CA LEU A 152 -8.80 4.95 -9.85
C LEU A 152 -10.14 4.23 -9.68
N SER A 153 -10.67 3.64 -10.76
CA SER A 153 -11.92 2.87 -10.74
C SER A 153 -11.83 1.63 -9.86
N ALA A 154 -10.63 1.04 -9.73
CA ALA A 154 -10.36 -0.06 -8.82
C ALA A 154 -10.09 0.39 -7.36
N GLY A 155 -10.24 1.68 -7.06
CA GLY A 155 -10.04 2.23 -5.73
C GLY A 155 -8.58 2.30 -5.28
N LYS A 156 -7.62 2.30 -6.22
CA LYS A 156 -6.19 2.47 -5.90
C LYS A 156 -5.83 3.95 -5.84
N HIS A 157 -4.90 4.29 -4.96
CA HIS A 157 -4.20 5.57 -5.06
C HIS A 157 -3.29 5.56 -6.28
N VAL A 158 -3.19 6.69 -6.99
CA VAL A 158 -2.41 6.80 -8.23
C VAL A 158 -1.36 7.90 -8.09
N LEU A 159 -0.10 7.55 -8.31
CA LEU A 159 0.97 8.48 -8.65
C LEU A 159 1.23 8.33 -10.15
N SER A 160 0.95 9.37 -10.93
CA SER A 160 1.19 9.37 -12.38
C SER A 160 2.43 10.19 -12.72
N GLU A 161 3.25 9.67 -13.64
CA GLU A 161 4.31 10.47 -14.25
C GLU A 161 3.75 11.63 -15.07
N LYS A 162 4.59 12.66 -15.24
CA LYS A 162 4.27 13.85 -16.03
C LYS A 162 4.67 13.67 -17.50
N PRO A 163 3.91 14.27 -18.43
CA PRO A 163 2.57 14.81 -18.27
C PRO A 163 1.52 13.70 -18.10
N VAL A 164 0.46 13.99 -17.33
CA VAL A 164 -0.58 13.01 -16.96
C VAL A 164 -1.43 12.52 -18.16
N ALA A 165 -1.58 13.36 -19.18
CA ALA A 165 -2.27 13.06 -20.44
C ALA A 165 -1.74 13.97 -21.57
N GLU A 166 -2.11 13.69 -22.82
CA GLU A 166 -1.69 14.50 -23.98
C GLU A 166 -2.43 15.84 -24.09
N ASN A 167 -3.62 15.94 -23.48
CA ASN A 167 -4.48 17.12 -23.56
C ASN A 167 -5.22 17.35 -22.23
N LEU A 168 -5.73 18.56 -22.06
CA LEU A 168 -6.42 18.97 -20.83
C LEU A 168 -7.73 18.21 -20.59
N LYS A 169 -8.44 17.84 -21.66
CA LYS A 169 -9.71 17.12 -21.55
C LYS A 169 -9.50 15.77 -20.86
N ASP A 170 -8.52 14.99 -21.31
CA ASP A 170 -8.22 13.70 -20.68
C ASP A 170 -7.68 13.86 -19.25
N ALA A 171 -6.97 14.94 -18.95
CA ALA A 171 -6.47 15.23 -17.61
C ALA A 171 -7.59 15.60 -16.62
N GLN A 172 -8.63 16.31 -17.09
CA GLN A 172 -9.79 16.70 -16.28
C GLN A 172 -10.63 15.51 -15.84
N ASP A 173 -10.63 14.43 -16.62
CA ASP A 173 -11.36 13.19 -16.29
C ASP A 173 -10.82 12.47 -15.04
N PHE A 174 -9.71 12.92 -14.44
CA PHE A 174 -9.09 12.30 -13.25
C PHE A 174 -9.41 12.98 -11.92
N ILE A 175 -10.14 14.10 -11.91
CA ILE A 175 -10.38 14.96 -10.73
C ILE A 175 -11.81 14.79 -10.21
#